data_AF-A0A8T5SAM2-F1
#
_entry.id   AF-A0A8T5SAM2-F1
#
_cell.length_a   1.000
_cell.length_b   1.000
_cell.length_c   1.000
_cell.angle_alpha   90.00
_cell.angle_beta   90.00
_cell.angle_gamma   90.00
#
_symmetry.space_group_name_H-M   'P 1'
#
loop_
_entity.id
_entity.type
_entity.pdbx_description
1 polymer ?
#
loop_
_entity_poly.entity_id
_entity_poly.type
_entity_poly.pdbx_seq_one_letter_code
_entity_poly.pdbx_strand_id
1 'polypeptide(L)'
;FKDSQYNKFKLANILIWVAIGSIIIFFLDDPISLGALIVFLAFRSGATLSMRFIFGIHDVKLMKHQVSDKKLTKIISLVLRIGIIVELLFLLVWGILYRYLSMSVKTTFGLEGNILALFLWITGFIYGIIFSVIQSSLSKQFLLKNEIGIVLVLSGQLVREKIKDKTNIVKRFFKL
;
A
#
# COMPACT_ATOMS: atom_id res chain seq x y z
N PHE A 1 5.20 -11.95 23.60
CA PHE A 1 3.74 -11.86 23.81
C PHE A 1 3.05 -10.63 23.18
N LYS A 2 3.75 -9.67 22.53
CA LYS A 2 3.15 -8.42 22.01
C LYS A 2 2.66 -8.47 20.55
N ASP A 3 2.96 -9.53 19.80
CA ASP A 3 2.54 -9.72 18.39
C ASP A 3 1.07 -10.18 18.21
N SER A 4 0.40 -10.56 19.30
CA SER A 4 -0.99 -11.07 19.26
C SER A 4 -1.98 -10.06 18.68
N GLN A 5 -1.93 -8.80 19.11
CA GLN A 5 -2.88 -7.79 18.63
C GLN A 5 -2.64 -7.39 17.17
N TYR A 6 -1.37 -7.22 16.77
CA TYR A 6 -1.04 -6.93 15.37
C TYR A 6 -1.56 -8.03 14.43
N ASN A 7 -1.36 -9.29 14.79
CA ASN A 7 -1.86 -10.41 14.00
C ASN A 7 -3.39 -10.48 13.96
N LYS A 8 -4.08 -10.12 15.06
CA LYS A 8 -5.54 -10.01 15.09
C LYS A 8 -6.04 -8.93 14.15
N PHE A 9 -5.46 -7.73 14.16
CA PHE A 9 -5.83 -6.66 13.23
C PHE A 9 -5.53 -7.07 11.77
N LYS A 10 -4.37 -7.66 11.50
CA LYS A 10 -4.04 -8.15 10.16
C LYS A 10 -5.07 -9.18 9.67
N LEU A 11 -5.45 -10.14 10.52
CA LEU A 11 -6.41 -11.17 10.19
C LEU A 11 -7.82 -10.58 10.00
N ALA A 12 -8.25 -9.68 10.88
CA ALA A 12 -9.52 -8.97 10.73
C ALA A 12 -9.59 -8.21 9.39
N ASN A 13 -8.52 -7.50 9.02
CA ASN A 13 -8.48 -6.79 7.74
C ASN A 13 -8.59 -7.72 6.54
N ILE A 14 -7.90 -8.86 6.56
CA ILE A 14 -8.00 -9.87 5.50
C ILE A 14 -9.43 -10.43 5.43
N LEU A 15 -10.02 -10.79 6.56
CA LEU A 15 -11.39 -11.32 6.60
C LEU A 15 -12.41 -10.31 6.10
N ILE A 16 -12.31 -9.05 6.50
CA ILE A 16 -13.20 -7.97 6.05
C ILE A 16 -13.09 -7.79 4.54
N TRP A 17 -11.87 -7.73 4.01
CA TRP A 17 -11.67 -7.62 2.56
C TRP A 17 -12.25 -8.82 1.81
N VAL A 18 -11.95 -10.05 2.24
CA VAL A 18 -12.46 -11.26 1.58
C VAL A 18 -13.98 -11.30 1.65
N ALA A 19 -14.59 -10.99 2.80
CA ALA A 19 -16.04 -10.96 2.95
C ALA A 19 -16.69 -9.93 2.02
N ILE A 20 -16.23 -8.67 2.05
CA ILE A 20 -16.75 -7.60 1.20
C ILE A 20 -16.57 -7.96 -0.27
N GLY A 21 -15.37 -8.39 -0.66
CA GLY A 21 -15.05 -8.74 -2.03
C GLY A 21 -15.89 -9.92 -2.55
N SER A 22 -16.05 -10.98 -1.76
CA SER A 22 -16.87 -12.14 -2.12
C SER A 22 -18.35 -11.78 -2.26
N ILE A 23 -18.90 -10.96 -1.34
CA ILE A 23 -20.27 -10.46 -1.42
C ILE A 23 -20.46 -9.72 -2.75
N ILE A 24 -19.56 -8.81 -3.10
CA ILE A 24 -19.69 -7.99 -4.30
C ILE A 24 -19.58 -8.84 -5.57
N ILE A 25 -18.61 -9.77 -5.65
CA ILE A 25 -18.47 -10.67 -6.80
C ILE A 25 -19.76 -11.45 -7.04
N PHE A 26 -20.46 -11.86 -5.98
CA PHE A 26 -21.71 -12.61 -6.09
C PHE A 26 -22.86 -11.79 -6.73
N PHE A 27 -22.79 -10.45 -6.68
CA PHE A 27 -23.75 -9.54 -7.30
C PHE A 27 -23.33 -9.06 -8.70
N LEU A 28 -22.24 -9.60 -9.26
CA LEU A 28 -21.82 -9.33 -10.62
C LEU A 28 -22.50 -10.29 -11.59
N ASP A 29 -22.83 -9.79 -12.78
CA ASP A 29 -23.44 -10.62 -13.82
C ASP A 29 -22.45 -11.67 -14.37
N ASP A 30 -21.15 -11.36 -14.37
CA ASP A 30 -20.06 -12.29 -14.71
C ASP A 30 -18.98 -12.32 -13.60
N PRO A 31 -19.09 -13.26 -12.63
CA PRO A 31 -18.21 -13.33 -11.48
C PRO A 31 -16.79 -13.84 -11.81
N ILE A 32 -16.57 -14.43 -13.00
CA ILE A 32 -15.26 -14.98 -13.43
C ILE A 32 -14.61 -14.08 -14.49
N SER A 33 -14.98 -12.79 -14.51
CA SER A 33 -14.40 -11.80 -15.40
C SER A 33 -13.15 -11.12 -14.81
N LEU A 34 -12.27 -10.62 -15.68
CA LEU A 34 -11.17 -9.74 -15.25
C LEU A 34 -11.68 -8.48 -14.54
N GLY A 35 -12.86 -7.98 -14.92
CA GLY A 35 -13.48 -6.86 -14.24
C GLY A 35 -13.96 -7.21 -12.83
N ALA A 36 -14.44 -8.44 -12.59
CA ALA A 36 -14.72 -8.93 -11.24
C ALA A 36 -13.46 -8.92 -10.36
N LEU A 37 -12.31 -9.29 -10.91
CA LEU A 37 -11.02 -9.20 -10.21
C LEU A 37 -10.64 -7.75 -9.88
N ILE A 38 -10.86 -6.81 -10.79
CA ILE A 38 -10.62 -5.38 -10.54
C ILE A 38 -11.52 -4.88 -9.40
N VAL A 39 -12.82 -5.19 -9.47
CA VAL A 39 -13.82 -4.82 -8.45
C VAL A 39 -13.44 -5.40 -7.08
N PHE A 40 -13.00 -6.67 -7.04
CA PHE A 40 -12.53 -7.34 -5.83
C PHE A 40 -11.29 -6.68 -5.21
N LEU A 41 -10.38 -6.20 -6.05
CA LEU A 41 -9.14 -5.53 -5.63
C LEU A 41 -9.36 -4.05 -5.29
N ALA A 42 -10.41 -3.41 -5.81
CA ALA A 42 -10.65 -1.98 -5.63
C ALA A 42 -10.73 -1.59 -4.15
N PHE A 43 -11.55 -2.30 -3.37
CA PHE A 43 -11.68 -2.07 -1.93
C PHE A 43 -10.34 -2.23 -1.19
N ARG A 44 -9.61 -3.31 -1.49
CA ARG A 44 -8.30 -3.59 -0.88
C ARG A 44 -7.28 -2.52 -1.20
N SER A 45 -7.22 -2.07 -2.45
CA SER A 45 -6.32 -1.01 -2.91
C SER A 45 -6.58 0.29 -2.14
N GLY A 46 -7.84 0.74 -2.11
CA GLY A 46 -8.24 1.93 -1.35
C GLY A 46 -7.85 1.85 0.12
N ALA A 47 -8.18 0.73 0.78
CA ALA A 47 -7.85 0.49 2.17
C ALA A 47 -6.33 0.45 2.43
N THR A 48 -5.57 -0.19 1.54
CA THR A 48 -4.11 -0.32 1.66
C THR A 48 -3.43 1.05 1.56
N LEU A 49 -3.87 1.92 0.64
CA LEU A 49 -3.34 3.27 0.51
C LEU A 49 -3.49 4.09 1.79
N SER A 50 -4.72 4.18 2.31
CA SER A 50 -4.97 4.99 3.50
C SER A 50 -4.31 4.41 4.74
N MET A 51 -4.31 3.08 4.91
CA MET A 51 -3.60 2.43 6.02
C MET A 51 -2.10 2.75 5.99
N ARG A 52 -1.44 2.61 4.83
CA ARG A 52 -0.01 2.94 4.67
C ARG A 52 0.26 4.40 5.01
N PHE A 53 -0.62 5.30 4.57
CA PHE A 53 -0.48 6.73 4.84
C PHE A 53 -0.53 7.03 6.35
N ILE A 54 -1.56 6.55 7.05
CA ILE A 54 -1.74 6.78 8.49
C ILE A 54 -0.64 6.09 9.30
N PHE A 55 -0.29 4.84 8.97
CA PHE A 55 0.81 4.14 9.64
C PHE A 55 2.15 4.85 9.43
N GLY A 56 2.42 5.38 8.25
CA GLY A 56 3.64 6.13 8.02
C GLY A 56 3.68 7.45 8.80
N ILE A 57 2.55 8.16 8.93
CA ILE A 57 2.47 9.35 9.80
C ILE A 57 2.75 8.97 11.26
N HIS A 58 2.09 7.91 11.73
CA HIS A 58 2.29 7.37 13.08
C HIS A 58 3.76 7.02 13.34
N ASP A 59 4.37 6.25 12.43
CA ASP A 59 5.74 5.77 12.58
C ASP A 59 6.76 6.93 12.48
N VAL A 60 6.53 7.93 11.63
CA VAL A 60 7.33 9.17 11.60
C VAL A 60 7.24 9.90 12.93
N LYS A 61 6.04 10.03 13.50
CA LYS A 61 5.84 10.69 14.81
C LYS A 61 6.59 9.92 15.91
N LEU A 62 6.46 8.60 15.93
CA LEU A 62 7.11 7.74 16.92
C LEU A 62 8.64 7.83 16.83
N MET A 63 9.20 7.85 15.62
CA MET A 63 10.64 8.03 15.40
C MET A 63 11.13 9.40 15.84
N LYS A 64 10.43 10.50 15.53
CA LYS A 64 10.85 11.84 15.96
C LYS A 64 10.98 11.96 17.48
N HIS A 65 10.19 11.20 18.25
CA HIS A 65 10.25 11.20 19.71
C HIS A 65 11.34 10.27 20.26
N GLN A 66 11.74 9.22 19.53
CA GLN A 66 12.65 8.18 20.03
C GLN A 66 14.06 8.24 19.44
N VAL A 67 14.24 8.80 18.23
CA VAL A 67 15.51 8.80 17.49
C VAL A 67 15.70 10.14 16.78
N SER A 68 16.73 10.89 17.15
CA SER A 68 17.07 12.20 16.55
C SER A 68 17.74 12.12 15.16
N ASP A 69 17.72 10.95 14.51
CA ASP A 69 18.42 10.75 13.24
C ASP A 69 17.55 11.17 12.04
N LYS A 70 17.96 12.26 11.41
CA LYS A 70 17.35 12.81 10.19
C LYS A 70 17.31 11.81 9.03
N LYS A 71 18.21 10.80 9.01
CA LYS A 71 18.26 9.78 7.94
C LYS A 71 17.07 8.81 7.99
N LEU A 72 16.66 8.36 9.18
CA LEU A 72 15.54 7.42 9.32
C LEU A 72 14.20 8.08 8.95
N THR A 73 14.06 9.37 9.26
CA THR A 73 12.87 10.15 8.88
C THR A 73 12.73 10.25 7.34
N LYS A 74 13.86 10.41 6.63
CA LYS A 74 13.89 10.38 5.15
C LYS A 74 13.47 9.03 4.59
N ILE A 75 13.84 7.93 5.25
CA ILE A 75 13.52 6.57 4.80
C ILE A 75 12.02 6.30 4.90
N ILE A 76 11.35 6.67 6.00
CA ILE A 76 9.90 6.50 6.07
C ILE A 76 9.18 7.41 5.07
N SER A 77 9.67 8.65 4.89
CA SER A 77 9.12 9.52 3.83
C SER A 77 9.26 8.89 2.44
N LEU A 78 10.32 8.12 2.18
CA LEU A 78 10.50 7.38 0.94
C LEU A 78 9.51 6.22 0.84
N VAL A 79 9.34 5.44 1.91
CA VAL A 79 8.33 4.36 2.00
C VAL A 79 6.93 4.88 1.66
N LEU A 80 6.54 6.01 2.27
CA LEU A 80 5.27 6.67 2.01
C LEU A 80 5.11 7.10 0.55
N ARG A 81 6.14 7.74 -0.03
CA ARG A 81 6.12 8.15 -1.44
C ARG A 81 5.98 6.97 -2.38
N ILE A 82 6.75 5.90 -2.17
CA ILE A 82 6.66 4.69 -2.99
C ILE A 82 5.27 4.08 -2.88
N GLY A 83 4.71 3.97 -1.67
CA GLY A 83 3.35 3.46 -1.47
C GLY A 83 2.30 4.26 -2.23
N ILE A 84 2.37 5.60 -2.17
CA ILE A 84 1.45 6.48 -2.90
C ILE A 84 1.60 6.30 -4.42
N ILE A 85 2.85 6.23 -4.93
CA ILE A 85 3.11 6.04 -6.36
C ILE A 85 2.55 4.69 -6.85
N VAL A 86 2.75 3.62 -6.10
CA VAL A 86 2.24 2.28 -6.46
C VAL A 86 0.72 2.29 -6.55
N GLU A 87 0.02 2.97 -5.63
CA GLU A 87 -1.44 3.02 -5.71
C GLU A 87 -1.98 3.98 -6.77
N LEU A 88 -1.26 5.07 -7.07
CA LEU A 88 -1.56 5.90 -8.25
C LEU A 88 -1.41 5.10 -9.55
N LEU A 89 -0.37 4.27 -9.65
CA LEU A 89 -0.19 3.36 -10.78
C LEU A 89 -1.34 2.34 -10.85
N PHE A 90 -1.83 1.83 -9.72
CA PHE A 90 -3.01 0.97 -9.71
C PHE A 90 -4.24 1.68 -10.30
N LEU A 91 -4.52 2.92 -9.88
CA LEU A 91 -5.64 3.71 -10.40
C LEU A 91 -5.50 4.00 -11.91
N LEU A 92 -4.28 4.29 -12.37
CA LEU A 92 -3.99 4.49 -13.79
C LEU A 92 -4.18 3.21 -14.60
N VAL A 93 -3.62 2.09 -14.14
CA VAL A 93 -3.78 0.78 -14.79
C VAL A 93 -5.26 0.41 -14.85
N TRP A 94 -6.01 0.62 -13.78
CA TRP A 94 -7.44 0.39 -13.77
C TRP A 94 -8.18 1.26 -14.80
N GLY A 95 -7.92 2.57 -14.84
CA GLY A 95 -8.55 3.47 -15.82
C GLY A 95 -8.23 3.10 -17.26
N ILE A 96 -7.00 2.66 -17.54
CA ILE A 96 -6.58 2.17 -18.87
C ILE A 96 -7.27 0.85 -19.19
N LEU A 97 -7.24 -0.14 -18.30
CA LEU A 97 -7.85 -1.46 -18.50
C LEU A 97 -9.34 -1.34 -18.80
N TYR A 98 -10.08 -0.49 -18.07
CA TYR A 98 -11.50 -0.29 -18.33
C TYR A 98 -11.77 0.30 -19.71
N ARG A 99 -10.97 1.29 -20.13
CA ARG A 99 -11.13 1.95 -21.43
C ARG A 99 -10.79 1.04 -22.61
N TYR A 100 -9.79 0.17 -22.48
CA TYR A 100 -9.26 -0.62 -23.59
C TYR A 100 -9.79 -2.05 -23.67
N LEU A 101 -10.15 -2.68 -22.54
CA LEU A 101 -10.54 -4.09 -22.52
C LEU A 101 -12.05 -4.32 -22.57
N SER A 102 -12.82 -3.29 -22.90
CA SER A 102 -14.29 -3.38 -22.98
C SER A 102 -14.90 -4.09 -21.77
N MET A 103 -14.28 -3.93 -20.59
CA MET A 103 -14.67 -4.62 -19.36
C MET A 103 -15.97 -4.02 -18.85
N SER A 104 -17.07 -4.37 -19.50
CA SER A 104 -18.41 -4.04 -19.05
C SER A 104 -18.79 -5.05 -17.98
N VAL A 105 -18.34 -4.79 -16.76
CA VAL A 105 -18.93 -5.45 -15.60
C VAL A 105 -20.23 -4.73 -15.35
N LYS A 106 -21.34 -5.41 -15.63
CA LYS A 106 -22.65 -4.97 -15.16
C LYS A 106 -22.93 -5.67 -13.84
N THR A 107 -23.53 -4.89 -12.96
CA THR A 107 -24.12 -5.41 -11.73
C THR A 107 -25.58 -5.71 -12.00
N THR A 108 -26.16 -6.58 -11.18
CA THR A 108 -27.61 -6.79 -11.15
C THR A 108 -28.38 -5.49 -10.89
N PHE A 109 -27.73 -4.46 -10.34
CA PHE A 109 -28.26 -3.11 -10.10
C PHE A 109 -28.11 -2.14 -11.29
N GLY A 110 -27.57 -2.58 -12.43
CA GLY A 110 -27.37 -1.76 -13.62
C GLY A 110 -26.22 -0.74 -13.54
N LEU A 111 -25.43 -0.77 -12.46
CA LEU A 111 -24.23 0.07 -12.34
C LEU A 111 -23.12 -0.42 -13.25
N GLU A 112 -22.46 0.52 -13.92
CA GLU A 112 -21.22 0.27 -14.65
C GLU A 112 -20.09 -0.12 -13.70
N GLY A 113 -19.28 -1.10 -14.12
CA GLY A 113 -18.14 -1.63 -13.38
C GLY A 113 -17.16 -0.57 -12.90
N ASN A 114 -17.00 0.53 -13.67
CA ASN A 114 -16.13 1.63 -13.26
C ASN A 114 -16.67 2.40 -12.05
N ILE A 115 -17.96 2.71 -12.06
CA ILE A 115 -18.59 3.43 -10.94
C ILE A 115 -18.57 2.55 -9.70
N LEU A 116 -18.86 1.26 -9.86
CA LEU A 116 -18.77 0.29 -8.77
C LEU A 116 -17.35 0.21 -8.20
N ALA A 117 -16.34 0.01 -9.05
CA ALA A 117 -14.95 -0.08 -8.61
C ALA A 117 -14.48 1.23 -7.94
N LEU A 118 -14.87 2.41 -8.46
CA LEU A 118 -14.56 3.69 -7.82
C LEU A 118 -15.19 3.79 -6.43
N PHE A 119 -16.48 3.45 -6.33
CA PHE A 119 -17.22 3.49 -5.07
C PHE A 119 -16.59 2.55 -4.03
N LEU A 120 -16.22 1.34 -4.46
CA LEU A 120 -15.52 0.37 -3.61
C LEU A 120 -14.14 0.83 -3.20
N TRP A 121 -13.42 1.48 -4.10
CA TRP A 121 -12.12 2.06 -3.78
C TRP A 121 -12.25 3.18 -2.74
N ILE A 122 -13.22 4.09 -2.89
CA ILE A 122 -13.47 5.18 -1.93
C ILE A 122 -13.91 4.62 -0.57
N THR A 123 -14.84 3.67 -0.55
CA THR A 123 -15.28 3.04 0.70
C THR A 123 -14.16 2.27 1.38
N GLY A 124 -13.34 1.55 0.60
CA GLY A 124 -12.10 0.93 1.07
C GLY A 124 -11.13 1.94 1.68
N PHE A 125 -10.94 3.08 1.00
CA PHE A 125 -10.09 4.17 1.48
C PHE A 125 -10.58 4.73 2.83
N ILE A 126 -11.87 5.03 2.97
CA ILE A 126 -12.48 5.50 4.22
C ILE A 126 -12.32 4.45 5.33
N TYR A 127 -12.65 3.19 5.04
CA TYR A 127 -12.45 2.08 5.97
C TYR A 127 -11.00 1.99 6.43
N GLY A 128 -10.04 2.07 5.51
CA GLY A 128 -8.62 2.01 5.82
C GLY A 128 -8.15 3.16 6.71
N ILE A 129 -8.70 4.37 6.55
CA ILE A 129 -8.45 5.49 7.49
C ILE A 129 -8.93 5.11 8.89
N ILE A 130 -10.21 4.75 9.02
CA ILE A 130 -10.81 4.45 10.32
C ILE A 130 -10.04 3.33 11.02
N PHE A 131 -9.80 2.24 10.31
CA PHE A 131 -9.11 1.06 10.81
C PHE A 131 -7.67 1.38 11.25
N SER A 132 -6.91 2.11 10.42
CA SER A 132 -5.53 2.45 10.74
C SER A 132 -5.41 3.48 11.87
N VAL A 133 -6.35 4.42 11.99
CA VAL A 133 -6.41 5.34 13.13
C VAL A 133 -6.63 4.57 14.43
N ILE A 134 -7.56 3.61 14.45
CA ILE A 134 -7.81 2.76 15.62
C ILE A 134 -6.56 1.94 15.95
N GLN A 135 -6.01 1.24 14.96
CA GLN A 135 -4.84 0.39 15.17
C GLN A 135 -3.61 1.19 15.62
N SER A 136 -3.37 2.36 15.03
CA SER A 136 -2.25 3.23 15.41
C SER A 136 -2.41 3.82 16.80
N SER A 137 -3.63 4.19 17.20
CA SER A 137 -3.88 4.72 18.55
C SER A 137 -3.63 3.68 19.65
N LEU A 138 -3.84 2.40 19.35
CA LEU A 138 -3.61 1.29 20.28
C LEU A 138 -2.17 0.76 20.26
N SER A 139 -1.38 1.15 19.27
CA SER A 139 -0.05 0.60 19.02
C SER A 139 1.04 1.55 19.48
N LYS A 140 2.08 1.02 20.15
CA LYS A 140 3.29 1.77 20.53
C LYS A 140 4.52 1.39 19.70
N GLN A 141 4.32 0.59 18.65
CA GLN A 141 5.38 0.00 17.84
C GLN A 141 5.28 0.48 16.39
N PHE A 142 6.35 0.32 15.62
CA PHE A 142 6.33 0.57 14.17
C PHE A 142 5.38 -0.38 13.47
N LEU A 143 4.42 0.19 12.75
CA LEU A 143 3.39 -0.56 12.03
C LEU A 143 3.86 -0.95 10.62
N LEU A 144 4.79 -0.19 10.05
CA LEU A 144 5.44 -0.45 8.75
C LEU A 144 6.83 -1.08 8.91
N LYS A 145 7.05 -1.89 9.95
CA LYS A 145 8.37 -2.46 10.27
C LYS A 145 8.99 -3.22 9.09
N ASN A 146 8.17 -3.96 8.34
CA ASN A 146 8.64 -4.76 7.21
C ASN A 146 9.05 -3.88 6.04
N GLU A 147 8.22 -2.90 5.70
CA GLU A 147 8.46 -1.94 4.62
C GLU A 147 9.69 -1.07 4.91
N ILE A 148 9.82 -0.59 6.15
CA ILE A 148 10.99 0.15 6.62
C ILE A 148 12.24 -0.74 6.52
N GLY A 149 12.16 -2.02 6.91
CA GLY A 149 13.25 -2.98 6.80
C GLY A 149 13.72 -3.17 5.35
N ILE A 150 12.79 -3.36 4.42
CA ILE A 150 13.10 -3.52 2.98
C ILE A 150 13.77 -2.25 2.43
N VAL A 151 13.22 -1.07 2.73
CA VAL A 151 13.79 0.19 2.25
C VAL A 151 15.15 0.47 2.90
N LEU A 152 15.37 0.10 4.16
CA LEU A 152 16.68 0.17 4.80
C LEU A 152 17.70 -0.71 4.07
N VAL A 153 17.36 -1.97 3.77
CA VAL A 153 18.23 -2.88 3.02
C VAL A 153 18.55 -2.32 1.63
N LEU A 154 17.54 -1.88 0.88
CA LEU A 154 17.72 -1.29 -0.45
C LEU A 154 18.56 -0.02 -0.39
N SER A 155 18.30 0.87 0.55
CA SER A 155 19.07 2.11 0.71
C SER A 155 20.53 1.82 1.09
N GLY A 156 20.77 0.81 1.94
CA GLY A 156 22.12 0.34 2.28
C GLY A 156 22.86 -0.25 1.09
N GLN A 157 22.17 -1.04 0.26
CA GLN A 157 22.72 -1.58 -0.99
C GLN A 157 23.05 -0.46 -1.98
N LEU A 158 22.13 0.48 -2.21
CA LEU A 158 22.35 1.64 -3.11
C LEU A 158 23.51 2.53 -2.66
N VAL A 159 23.67 2.72 -1.34
CA VAL A 159 24.82 3.46 -0.78
C VAL A 159 26.11 2.69 -1.00
N ARG A 160 26.11 1.37 -0.77
CA ARG A 160 27.28 0.51 -1.00
C ARG A 160 27.69 0.49 -2.47
N GLU A 161 26.71 0.48 -3.38
CA GLU A 161 26.92 0.55 -4.83
C GLU A 161 27.51 1.89 -5.25
N LYS A 162 26.96 3.01 -4.76
CA LYS A 162 27.53 4.35 -5.01
C LYS A 162 28.94 4.52 -4.47
N ILE A 163 29.24 3.93 -3.32
CA ILE A 163 30.60 3.92 -2.77
C ILE A 163 31.52 3.08 -3.66
N LYS A 164 31.08 1.88 -4.07
CA LYS A 164 31.85 1.01 -4.96
C LYS A 164 32.13 1.66 -6.31
N ASP A 165 31.15 2.36 -6.89
CA ASP A 165 31.31 3.13 -8.12
C ASP A 165 32.26 4.31 -7.93
N LYS A 166 32.13 5.09 -6.85
CA LYS A 166 33.09 6.17 -6.55
C LYS A 166 34.50 5.63 -6.32
N THR A 167 34.66 4.53 -5.59
CA THR A 167 35.97 3.90 -5.35
C THR A 167 36.55 3.34 -6.64
N ASN A 168 35.74 2.78 -7.54
CA ASN A 168 36.18 2.34 -8.87
C ASN A 168 36.57 3.51 -9.76
N ILE A 169 35.82 4.62 -9.74
CA ILE A 169 36.16 5.84 -10.47
C ILE A 169 37.48 6.41 -9.94
N VAL A 170 37.65 6.53 -8.62
CA VAL A 170 38.90 7.00 -8.00
C VAL A 170 40.07 6.06 -8.33
N LYS A 171 39.90 4.74 -8.24
CA LYS A 171 40.95 3.78 -8.66
C LYS A 171 41.29 3.87 -10.14
N ARG A 172 40.32 4.20 -10.99
CA ARG A 172 40.52 4.38 -12.44
C ARG A 172 41.19 5.73 -12.75
N PHE A 173 40.98 6.73 -11.89
CA PHE A 173 41.61 8.06 -11.97
C PHE A 173 43.01 8.10 -11.35
N PHE A 174 43.30 7.21 -10.39
CA PHE A 174 44.60 7.09 -9.70
C PHE A 174 45.49 5.94 -10.21
N LYS A 175 45.08 5.22 -11.26
CA LYS A 175 46.04 4.56 -12.16
C LYS A 175 46.63 5.65 -13.06
N LEU A 176 47.93 5.93 -13.23
CA LEU A 176 49.20 5.19 -12.99
C LEU A 176 49.10 3.68 -13.17
#